data_AF-A0A1I5L3T8-F1
#
_entry.id   AF-A0A1I5L3T8-F1
#
_cell.length_a   1.000
_cell.length_b   1.000
_cell.length_c   1.000
_cell.angle_alpha   90.00
_cell.angle_beta   90.00
_cell.angle_gamma   90.00
#
_symmetry.space_group_name_H-M   'P 1'
#
loop_
_entity.id
_entity.type
_entity.pdbx_description
1 polymer ?
#
loop_
_entity_poly.entity_id
_entity_poly.type
_entity_poly.pdbx_seq_one_letter_code
_entity_poly.pdbx_strand_id
1 'polypeptide(L)'
;MPSTTDKNHPYRQRYFYAAYWVMVTLIFLYDRTYLIQKAGLPNFFICAVVRVSLLIGLAWLNIHWLIPKFLLHKKYVTYFSLVLLLLLSYLVVQSLYDFYLFGYVLGPGRNARLSASLIYNFTHTSLYLLLTIALKFSMDWYEQKKIVQEIRLEKLQAEVNYLRSQINPHFLFNALNNLYALTLKKSDEAPAVVLKLAELMEYMLYESEQAVIPLDKEISYLNNYLELEKIRQDKHADIRLTVTGDVQQCWLPPFLIFPLVENAFKHGVSKTVDNAFLHINIQAGATLTINIENNKGNMTPPVQSGGIGLLNLRKRLELLFPGKHTLEVTDHPDRFQVHLKIMR
;
A
#
# COMPACT_ATOMS: atom_id res chain seq x y z
N MET A 1 -13.72 4.56 1.25
CA MET A 1 -14.62 3.99 0.22
C MET A 1 -13.82 2.90 -0.50
N PRO A 2 -14.28 1.64 -0.50
CA PRO A 2 -13.56 0.58 -1.20
C PRO A 2 -13.68 0.84 -2.70
N SER A 3 -12.55 1.04 -3.36
CA SER A 3 -12.44 1.09 -4.80
C SER A 3 -13.10 -0.15 -5.40
N THR A 4 -14.01 0.08 -6.32
CA THR A 4 -14.61 -0.93 -7.18
C THR A 4 -13.51 -1.66 -7.94
N THR A 5 -13.00 -2.73 -7.35
CA THR A 5 -12.15 -3.73 -8.01
C THR A 5 -12.97 -4.32 -9.15
N ASP A 6 -12.71 -3.73 -10.31
CA ASP A 6 -12.92 -4.18 -11.68
C ASP A 6 -13.49 -5.60 -11.83
N LYS A 7 -14.83 -5.71 -11.81
CA LYS A 7 -15.56 -6.94 -12.13
C LYS A 7 -15.41 -7.37 -13.60
N ASN A 8 -14.72 -6.59 -14.45
CA ASN A 8 -14.49 -6.92 -15.86
C ASN A 8 -13.22 -7.75 -16.11
N HIS A 9 -12.39 -7.97 -15.08
CA HIS A 9 -11.12 -8.71 -15.16
C HIS A 9 -11.22 -10.15 -15.72
N PRO A 10 -12.20 -11.00 -15.31
CA PRO A 10 -12.25 -12.38 -15.80
C PRO A 10 -12.69 -12.46 -17.27
N TYR A 11 -13.34 -11.42 -17.80
CA TYR A 11 -13.81 -11.41 -19.18
C TYR A 11 -12.67 -11.13 -20.17
N ARG A 12 -11.72 -10.25 -19.81
CA ARG A 12 -10.59 -9.92 -20.68
C ARG A 12 -9.66 -11.12 -20.94
N GLN A 13 -9.35 -11.89 -19.90
CA GLN A 13 -8.57 -13.12 -20.05
C GLN A 13 -9.26 -14.14 -20.97
N ARG A 14 -10.60 -14.29 -20.84
CA ARG A 14 -11.39 -15.19 -21.69
C ARG A 14 -11.30 -14.84 -23.18
N TYR A 15 -11.30 -13.55 -23.53
CA TYR A 15 -11.13 -13.13 -24.93
C TYR A 15 -9.76 -13.52 -25.51
N PHE A 16 -8.68 -13.37 -24.74
CA PHE A 16 -7.35 -13.79 -25.21
C PHE A 16 -7.25 -15.31 -25.38
N TYR A 17 -7.80 -16.09 -24.45
CA TYR A 17 -7.84 -17.55 -24.61
C TYR A 17 -8.73 -17.96 -25.80
N ALA A 18 -9.87 -17.30 -26.02
CA ALA A 18 -10.72 -17.57 -27.17
C ALA A 18 -9.99 -17.26 -28.49
N ALA A 19 -9.35 -16.10 -28.60
CA ALA A 19 -8.56 -15.72 -29.78
C ALA A 19 -7.41 -16.71 -30.03
N TYR A 20 -6.73 -17.15 -28.96
CA TYR A 20 -5.69 -18.17 -29.04
C TYR A 20 -6.21 -19.50 -29.59
N TRP A 21 -7.33 -20.02 -29.06
CA TRP A 21 -7.90 -21.27 -29.52
C TRP A 21 -8.46 -21.20 -30.94
N VAL A 22 -9.01 -20.05 -31.34
CA VAL A 22 -9.41 -19.81 -32.74
C VAL A 22 -8.18 -19.85 -33.65
N MET A 23 -7.09 -19.19 -33.29
CA MET A 23 -5.84 -19.21 -34.06
C MET A 23 -5.27 -20.63 -34.18
N VAL A 24 -5.19 -21.38 -33.08
CA VAL A 24 -4.73 -22.78 -33.07
C VAL A 24 -5.61 -23.66 -33.96
N THR A 25 -6.92 -23.46 -33.92
CA THR A 25 -7.87 -24.20 -34.76
C THR A 25 -7.66 -23.89 -36.25
N LEU A 26 -7.48 -22.62 -36.61
CA LEU A 26 -7.23 -22.20 -38.00
C LEU A 26 -5.92 -22.78 -38.55
N ILE A 27 -4.84 -22.76 -37.75
CA ILE A 27 -3.54 -23.36 -38.13
C ILE A 27 -3.71 -24.86 -38.39
N PHE A 28 -4.44 -25.55 -37.51
CA PHE A 28 -4.70 -26.98 -37.68
C PHE A 28 -5.52 -27.28 -38.93
N LEU A 29 -6.60 -26.52 -39.18
CA LEU A 29 -7.45 -26.70 -40.36
C LEU A 29 -6.63 -26.51 -41.64
N TYR A 30 -5.72 -25.53 -41.67
CA TYR A 30 -4.83 -25.28 -42.80
C TYR A 30 -3.87 -26.45 -43.08
N ASP A 31 -3.17 -26.96 -42.05
CA ASP A 31 -2.21 -28.07 -42.18
C ASP A 31 -2.87 -29.37 -42.67
N ARG A 32 -4.16 -29.58 -42.35
CA ARG A 32 -4.89 -30.82 -42.64
C ARG A 32 -5.86 -30.74 -43.81
N THR A 33 -5.83 -29.67 -44.60
CA THR A 33 -6.68 -29.51 -45.81
C THR A 33 -6.60 -30.70 -46.78
N TYR A 34 -5.45 -31.39 -46.87
CA TYR A 34 -5.28 -32.59 -47.71
C TYR A 34 -6.20 -33.76 -47.32
N LEU A 35 -6.68 -33.81 -46.07
CA LEU A 35 -7.61 -34.85 -45.63
C LEU A 35 -8.99 -34.68 -46.25
N ILE A 36 -9.37 -33.47 -46.66
CA ILE A 36 -10.66 -33.20 -47.32
C ILE A 36 -10.75 -33.99 -48.63
N GLN A 37 -9.67 -34.01 -49.42
CA GLN A 37 -9.61 -34.72 -50.70
C GLN A 37 -9.60 -36.25 -50.53
N LYS A 38 -9.14 -36.77 -49.39
CA LYS A 38 -8.97 -38.22 -49.17
C LYS A 38 -10.07 -38.87 -48.35
N ALA A 39 -10.64 -38.13 -47.40
CA ALA A 39 -11.57 -38.65 -46.40
C ALA A 39 -12.97 -38.03 -46.48
N GLY A 40 -13.14 -36.99 -47.31
CA GLY A 40 -14.36 -36.18 -47.37
C GLY A 40 -14.47 -35.17 -46.22
N LEU A 41 -15.35 -34.18 -46.42
CA LEU A 41 -15.59 -33.11 -45.44
C LEU A 41 -16.05 -33.60 -44.06
N PRO A 42 -16.98 -34.58 -43.93
CA PRO A 42 -17.49 -34.98 -42.62
C PRO A 42 -16.41 -35.56 -41.69
N ASN A 43 -15.55 -36.44 -42.22
CA ASN A 43 -14.46 -37.06 -41.46
C ASN A 43 -13.38 -36.04 -41.07
N PHE A 44 -13.13 -35.05 -41.93
CA PHE A 44 -12.23 -33.93 -41.63
C PHE A 44 -12.72 -33.10 -40.45
N PHE A 45 -14.02 -32.74 -40.42
CA PHE A 45 -14.60 -32.00 -39.30
C PHE A 45 -14.54 -32.77 -37.99
N ILE A 46 -14.87 -34.07 -38.01
CA ILE A 46 -14.79 -34.92 -36.81
C ILE A 46 -13.35 -34.98 -36.28
N CYS A 47 -12.36 -35.16 -37.17
CA CYS A 47 -10.94 -35.16 -36.80
C CYS A 47 -10.51 -33.84 -36.13
N ALA A 48 -10.93 -32.70 -36.71
CA ALA A 48 -10.63 -31.39 -36.16
C ALA A 48 -11.26 -31.17 -34.78
N VAL A 49 -12.55 -31.49 -34.63
CA VAL A 49 -13.27 -31.31 -33.37
C VAL A 49 -12.68 -32.17 -32.25
N VAL A 50 -12.41 -33.45 -32.51
CA VAL A 50 -11.85 -34.37 -31.51
C VAL A 50 -10.49 -33.86 -31.04
N ARG A 51 -9.60 -33.51 -31.98
CA ARG A 51 -8.24 -33.09 -31.67
C ARG A 51 -8.20 -31.77 -30.90
N VAL A 52 -8.93 -30.76 -31.37
CA VAL A 52 -8.98 -29.43 -30.72
C VAL A 52 -9.61 -29.54 -29.33
N SER A 53 -10.69 -30.32 -29.17
CA SER A 53 -11.33 -30.50 -27.86
C SER A 53 -10.41 -31.17 -26.85
N LEU A 54 -9.64 -32.18 -27.26
CA LEU A 54 -8.65 -32.82 -26.40
C LEU A 54 -7.53 -31.86 -25.97
N LEU A 55 -7.05 -31.01 -26.89
CA LEU A 55 -6.04 -29.99 -26.59
C LEU A 55 -6.57 -28.92 -25.63
N ILE A 56 -7.80 -28.44 -25.85
CA ILE A 56 -8.47 -27.50 -24.93
C ILE A 56 -8.62 -28.12 -23.55
N GLY A 57 -9.07 -29.37 -23.46
CA GLY A 57 -9.23 -30.08 -22.18
C GLY A 57 -7.91 -30.24 -21.43
N LEU A 58 -6.83 -30.61 -22.12
CA LEU A 58 -5.51 -30.74 -21.52
C LEU A 58 -4.98 -29.41 -21.01
N ALA A 59 -5.08 -28.36 -21.81
CA ALA A 59 -4.67 -27.01 -21.41
C ALA A 59 -5.50 -26.46 -20.25
N TRP A 60 -6.82 -26.66 -20.28
CA TRP A 60 -7.72 -26.25 -19.21
C TRP A 60 -7.35 -26.94 -17.89
N LEU A 61 -7.13 -28.26 -17.93
CA LEU A 61 -6.73 -29.03 -16.76
C LEU A 61 -5.34 -28.61 -16.25
N ASN A 62 -4.41 -28.28 -17.16
CA ASN A 62 -3.10 -27.76 -16.76
C ASN A 62 -3.21 -26.40 -16.05
N ILE A 63 -3.91 -25.43 -16.66
CA ILE A 63 -4.03 -24.06 -16.16
C ILE A 63 -4.84 -23.98 -14.87
N HIS A 64 -6.00 -24.64 -14.82
CA HIS A 64 -6.94 -24.47 -13.71
C HIS A 64 -6.69 -25.43 -12.55
N TRP A 65 -6.04 -26.58 -12.78
CA TRP A 65 -5.84 -27.59 -11.74
C TRP A 65 -4.37 -27.86 -11.42
N LEU A 66 -3.54 -28.19 -12.40
CA LEU A 66 -2.15 -28.59 -12.11
C LEU A 66 -1.30 -27.41 -11.65
N ILE A 67 -1.36 -26.26 -12.33
CA ILE A 67 -0.57 -25.08 -11.98
C ILE A 67 -0.90 -24.60 -10.56
N PRO A 68 -2.17 -24.34 -10.19
CA PRO A 68 -2.48 -23.79 -8.87
C PRO A 68 -2.17 -24.77 -7.74
N LYS A 69 -2.45 -26.07 -7.96
CA LYS A 69 -2.33 -27.09 -6.90
C LYS A 69 -0.89 -27.55 -6.67
N PHE A 70 -0.06 -27.62 -7.70
CA PHE A 70 1.29 -28.20 -7.60
C PHE A 70 2.40 -27.20 -7.89
N LEU A 71 2.29 -26.43 -8.97
CA LEU A 71 3.38 -25.51 -9.38
C LEU A 71 3.52 -24.33 -8.41
N LEU A 72 2.41 -23.69 -8.05
CA LEU A 72 2.43 -22.57 -7.08
C LEU A 72 2.82 -23.03 -5.66
N HIS A 73 2.58 -24.29 -5.32
CA HIS A 73 2.96 -24.89 -4.03
C HIS A 73 4.39 -25.47 -4.03
N LYS A 74 5.21 -25.13 -5.05
CA LYS A 74 6.61 -25.57 -5.23
C LYS A 74 6.79 -27.10 -5.32
N LYS A 75 5.73 -27.86 -5.62
CA LYS A 75 5.79 -29.32 -5.81
C LYS A 75 6.13 -29.65 -7.28
N TYR A 76 7.33 -29.26 -7.70
CA TYR A 76 7.76 -29.34 -9.10
C TYR A 76 7.78 -30.77 -9.64
N VAL A 77 8.32 -31.73 -8.89
CA VAL A 77 8.45 -33.13 -9.34
C VAL A 77 7.07 -33.73 -9.64
N THR A 78 6.08 -33.53 -8.76
CA THR A 78 4.71 -34.01 -8.98
C THR A 78 4.01 -33.28 -10.12
N TYR A 79 4.30 -31.99 -10.33
CA TYR A 79 3.73 -31.25 -11.45
C TYR A 79 4.24 -31.81 -12.78
N PHE A 80 5.57 -31.90 -12.95
CA PHE A 80 6.17 -32.36 -14.20
C PHE A 80 5.84 -33.83 -14.49
N SER A 81 5.75 -34.70 -13.49
CA SER A 81 5.33 -36.10 -13.70
C SER A 81 3.87 -36.21 -14.16
N LEU A 82 2.95 -35.41 -13.60
CA LEU A 82 1.55 -35.38 -14.03
C LEU A 82 1.39 -34.77 -15.42
N VAL A 83 2.14 -33.71 -15.75
CA VAL A 83 2.14 -33.14 -17.11
C VAL A 83 2.67 -34.16 -18.13
N LEU A 84 3.76 -34.86 -17.80
CA LEU A 84 4.29 -35.93 -18.66
C LEU A 84 3.27 -37.04 -18.86
N LEU A 85 2.59 -37.47 -17.80
CA LEU A 85 1.53 -38.49 -17.88
C LEU A 85 0.35 -38.03 -18.76
N LEU A 86 -0.07 -36.77 -18.65
CA LEU A 86 -1.12 -36.20 -19.51
C LEU A 86 -0.70 -36.10 -20.98
N LEU A 87 0.57 -35.76 -21.24
CA LEU A 87 1.12 -35.74 -22.59
C LEU A 87 1.16 -37.16 -23.18
N LEU A 88 1.62 -38.15 -22.40
CA LEU A 88 1.66 -39.54 -22.83
C LEU A 88 0.25 -40.09 -23.09
N SER A 89 -0.73 -39.79 -22.22
CA SER A 89 -2.11 -40.23 -22.42
C SER A 89 -2.72 -39.61 -23.68
N TYR A 90 -2.50 -38.31 -23.92
CA TYR A 90 -2.90 -37.65 -25.16
C TYR A 90 -2.28 -38.32 -26.39
N LEU A 91 -0.97 -38.60 -26.36
CA LEU A 91 -0.27 -39.23 -27.49
C LEU A 91 -0.82 -40.61 -27.81
N VAL A 92 -1.11 -41.42 -26.80
CA VAL A 92 -1.71 -42.75 -26.98
C VAL A 92 -3.10 -42.62 -27.62
N VAL A 93 -3.97 -41.78 -27.05
CA VAL A 93 -5.34 -41.57 -27.56
C VAL A 93 -5.31 -41.06 -29.01
N GLN A 94 -4.48 -40.06 -29.29
CA GLN A 94 -4.38 -39.48 -30.63
C GLN A 94 -3.78 -40.46 -31.64
N SER A 95 -2.78 -41.25 -31.24
CA SER A 95 -2.17 -42.24 -32.14
C SER A 95 -3.10 -43.40 -32.46
N LEU A 96 -3.91 -43.86 -31.49
CA LEU A 96 -4.96 -44.84 -31.71
C LEU A 96 -6.05 -44.30 -32.64
N TYR A 97 -6.45 -43.04 -32.44
CA TYR A 97 -7.43 -42.37 -33.31
C TYR A 97 -6.90 -42.22 -34.73
N ASP A 98 -5.66 -41.76 -34.90
CA ASP A 98 -5.03 -41.63 -36.22
C ASP A 98 -4.93 -43.01 -36.89
N PHE A 99 -4.52 -44.06 -36.17
CA PHE A 99 -4.47 -45.43 -36.70
C PHE A 99 -5.85 -45.92 -37.18
N TYR A 100 -6.90 -45.71 -36.39
CA TYR A 100 -8.27 -46.04 -36.77
C TYR A 100 -8.72 -45.29 -38.03
N LEU A 101 -8.49 -43.97 -38.10
CA LEU A 101 -8.87 -43.13 -39.22
C LEU A 101 -8.10 -43.50 -40.50
N PHE A 102 -6.78 -43.73 -40.42
CA PHE A 102 -5.95 -44.13 -41.56
C PHE A 102 -6.31 -45.53 -42.06
N GLY A 103 -6.58 -46.48 -41.16
CA GLY A 103 -6.99 -47.84 -41.51
C GLY A 103 -8.38 -47.92 -42.16
N TYR A 104 -9.33 -47.10 -41.69
CA TYR A 104 -10.71 -47.10 -42.19
C TYR A 104 -10.88 -46.31 -43.50
N VAL A 105 -10.14 -45.21 -43.69
CA VAL A 105 -10.43 -44.24 -44.77
C VAL A 105 -9.40 -44.26 -45.91
N LEU A 106 -8.13 -44.56 -45.65
CA LEU A 106 -7.05 -44.49 -46.67
C LEU A 106 -6.59 -45.86 -47.21
N GLY A 107 -7.10 -46.97 -46.64
CA GLY A 107 -6.75 -48.32 -47.02
C GLY A 107 -5.36 -48.79 -46.53
N PRO A 108 -5.07 -50.10 -46.59
CA PRO A 108 -3.88 -50.72 -45.98
C PRO A 108 -2.53 -50.34 -46.63
N GLY A 109 -2.53 -49.55 -47.72
CA GLY A 109 -1.36 -49.30 -48.55
C GLY A 109 -0.49 -48.11 -48.14
N ARG A 110 -0.91 -47.27 -47.19
CA ARG A 110 -0.12 -46.12 -46.73
C ARG A 110 0.16 -46.27 -45.24
N ASN A 111 1.16 -47.08 -44.92
CA ASN A 111 1.80 -47.10 -43.60
C ASN A 111 2.34 -45.70 -43.30
N ALA A 112 1.51 -44.82 -42.73
CA ALA A 112 2.01 -43.70 -41.96
C ALA A 112 2.86 -44.35 -40.86
N ARG A 113 4.19 -44.26 -40.99
CA ARG A 113 5.10 -44.84 -40.01
C ARG A 113 4.63 -44.35 -38.64
N LEU A 114 4.28 -45.27 -37.74
CA LEU A 114 3.77 -44.95 -36.40
C LEU A 114 4.66 -43.91 -35.72
N SER A 115 5.97 -44.02 -35.92
CA SER A 115 6.98 -43.06 -35.47
C SER A 115 6.77 -41.64 -36.02
N ALA A 116 6.43 -41.46 -37.29
CA ALA A 116 6.17 -40.14 -37.87
C ALA A 116 4.91 -39.50 -37.28
N SER A 117 3.85 -40.29 -37.03
CA SER A 117 2.64 -39.79 -36.37
C SER A 117 2.92 -39.39 -34.92
N LEU A 118 3.65 -40.22 -34.18
CA LEU A 118 4.07 -39.95 -32.80
C LEU A 118 4.91 -38.67 -32.71
N ILE A 119 5.92 -38.52 -33.58
CA ILE A 119 6.77 -37.32 -33.61
C ILE A 119 5.92 -36.09 -33.93
N TYR A 120 5.07 -36.14 -34.97
CA TYR A 120 4.21 -35.02 -35.34
C TYR A 120 3.28 -34.61 -34.19
N ASN A 121 2.59 -35.57 -33.56
CA ASN A 121 1.66 -35.31 -32.45
C ASN A 121 2.40 -34.78 -31.21
N PHE A 122 3.58 -35.32 -30.89
CA PHE A 122 4.42 -34.82 -29.80
C PHE A 122 4.86 -33.38 -30.04
N THR A 123 5.42 -33.08 -31.21
CA THR A 123 5.89 -31.72 -31.54
C THR A 123 4.76 -30.69 -31.49
N HIS A 124 3.58 -30.99 -32.04
CA HIS A 124 2.47 -30.04 -32.03
C HIS A 124 1.88 -29.85 -30.63
N THR A 125 1.64 -30.92 -29.89
CA THR A 125 1.03 -30.81 -28.55
C THR A 125 1.96 -30.15 -27.55
N SER A 126 3.27 -30.45 -27.61
CA SER A 126 4.27 -29.78 -26.77
C SER A 126 4.37 -28.29 -27.10
N LEU A 127 4.36 -27.91 -28.38
CA LEU A 127 4.35 -26.51 -28.81
C LEU A 127 3.11 -25.76 -28.32
N TYR A 128 1.91 -26.32 -28.51
CA TYR A 128 0.67 -25.69 -28.04
C TYR A 128 0.61 -25.57 -26.52
N LEU A 129 1.07 -26.60 -25.79
CA LEU A 129 1.11 -26.55 -24.34
C LEU A 129 2.09 -25.48 -23.85
N LEU A 130 3.29 -25.41 -24.45
CA LEU A 130 4.29 -24.40 -24.12
C LEU A 130 3.77 -22.99 -24.39
N LEU A 131 3.14 -22.76 -25.54
CA LEU A 131 2.57 -21.47 -25.90
C LEU A 131 1.43 -21.06 -24.96
N THR A 132 0.57 -22.01 -24.58
CA THR A 132 -0.51 -21.77 -23.61
C THR A 132 0.02 -21.42 -22.22
N ILE A 133 1.07 -22.12 -21.76
CA ILE A 133 1.76 -21.83 -20.51
C ILE A 133 2.41 -20.45 -20.56
N ALA A 134 3.12 -20.13 -21.66
CA ALA A 134 3.75 -18.83 -21.84
C ALA A 134 2.73 -17.68 -21.84
N LEU A 135 1.58 -17.84 -22.52
CA LEU A 135 0.48 -16.89 -22.50
C LEU A 135 -0.07 -16.70 -21.09
N LYS A 136 -0.32 -17.80 -20.34
CA LYS A 136 -0.82 -17.75 -18.96
C LYS A 136 0.14 -16.96 -18.06
N PHE A 137 1.43 -17.29 -18.09
CA PHE A 137 2.43 -16.60 -17.29
C PHE A 137 2.61 -15.13 -17.69
N SER A 138 2.55 -14.81 -18.99
CA SER A 138 2.63 -13.43 -19.46
C SER A 138 1.45 -12.58 -18.97
N MET A 139 0.24 -13.14 -18.95
CA MET A 139 -0.94 -12.46 -18.42
C MET A 139 -0.81 -12.26 -16.91
N ASP A 140 -0.49 -13.32 -16.17
CA ASP A 140 -0.33 -13.24 -14.72
C ASP A 140 0.77 -12.24 -14.33
N TRP A 141 1.89 -12.23 -15.06
CA TRP A 141 2.97 -11.26 -14.84
C TRP A 141 2.53 -9.81 -15.08
N TYR A 142 1.78 -9.57 -16.16
CA TYR A 142 1.25 -8.23 -16.47
C TYR A 142 0.29 -7.75 -15.37
N GLU A 143 -0.57 -8.64 -14.88
CA GLU A 143 -1.51 -8.33 -13.78
C GLU A 143 -0.78 -8.03 -12.48
N GLN A 144 0.20 -8.86 -12.11
CA GLN A 144 1.04 -8.62 -10.94
C GLN A 144 1.77 -7.27 -11.04
N LYS A 145 2.29 -6.93 -12.23
CA LYS A 145 2.95 -5.64 -12.46
C LYS A 145 1.99 -4.47 -12.25
N LYS A 146 0.74 -4.58 -12.71
CA LYS A 146 -0.29 -3.56 -12.51
C LYS A 146 -0.64 -3.38 -11.03
N ILE A 147 -0.85 -4.48 -10.30
CA ILE A 147 -1.13 -4.45 -8.86
C ILE A 147 0.02 -3.79 -8.09
N VAL A 148 1.26 -4.14 -8.41
CA VAL A 148 2.45 -3.53 -7.78
C VAL A 148 2.53 -2.03 -8.07
N GLN A 149 2.17 -1.59 -9.28
CA GLN A 149 2.10 -0.17 -9.63
C GLN A 149 1.02 0.57 -8.84
N GLU A 150 -0.17 -0.02 -8.70
CA GLU A 150 -1.28 0.54 -7.92
C GLU A 150 -0.89 0.70 -6.44
N ILE A 151 -0.34 -0.35 -5.83
CA ILE A 151 0.18 -0.31 -4.44
C ILE A 151 1.24 0.78 -4.27
N ARG A 152 2.13 0.95 -5.26
CA ARG A 152 3.16 1.99 -5.21
C ARG A 152 2.56 3.39 -5.25
N LEU A 153 1.56 3.63 -6.10
CA LEU A 153 0.85 4.90 -6.16
C LEU A 153 0.12 5.21 -4.85
N GLU A 154 -0.60 4.24 -4.29
CA GLU A 154 -1.26 4.38 -2.99
C GLU A 154 -0.25 4.72 -1.88
N LYS A 155 0.90 4.04 -1.86
CA LYS A 155 1.98 4.33 -0.92
C LYS A 155 2.50 5.76 -1.06
N LEU A 156 2.82 6.21 -2.29
CA LEU A 156 3.26 7.59 -2.53
C LEU A 156 2.21 8.60 -2.08
N GLN A 157 0.93 8.36 -2.38
CA GLN A 157 -0.15 9.25 -1.95
C GLN A 157 -0.26 9.31 -0.42
N ALA A 158 -0.09 8.17 0.26
CA ALA A 158 -0.08 8.11 1.72
C ALA A 158 1.11 8.86 2.31
N GLU A 159 2.31 8.73 1.73
CA GLU A 159 3.51 9.48 2.13
C GLU A 159 3.31 11.00 1.94
N VAL A 160 2.79 11.43 0.78
CA VAL A 160 2.47 12.84 0.52
C VAL A 160 1.44 13.37 1.51
N ASN A 161 0.39 12.62 1.80
CA ASN A 161 -0.62 13.02 2.77
C ASN A 161 -0.04 13.09 4.20
N TYR A 162 0.85 12.15 4.55
CA TYR A 162 1.56 12.15 5.82
C TYR A 162 2.43 13.40 5.95
N LEU A 163 3.25 13.73 4.94
CA LEU A 163 4.07 14.94 4.92
C LEU A 163 3.21 16.22 5.00
N ARG A 164 2.11 16.30 4.23
CA ARG A 164 1.16 17.42 4.32
C ARG A 164 0.53 17.55 5.71
N SER A 165 0.30 16.43 6.41
CA SER A 165 -0.29 16.45 7.75
C SER A 165 0.67 16.95 8.83
N GLN A 166 1.99 16.93 8.57
CA GLN A 166 2.98 17.49 9.49
C GLN A 166 3.01 19.03 9.50
N ILE A 167 2.53 19.67 8.43
CA ILE A 167 2.31 21.12 8.40
C ILE A 167 0.92 21.40 8.96
N ASN A 168 0.81 22.20 10.02
CA ASN A 168 -0.49 22.68 10.51
C ASN A 168 -0.94 23.91 9.70
N PRO A 169 -1.79 23.77 8.67
CA PRO A 169 -2.09 24.88 7.76
C PRO A 169 -2.86 25.97 8.49
N HIS A 170 -3.71 25.57 9.45
CA HIS A 170 -4.51 26.50 10.24
C HIS A 170 -3.64 27.40 11.12
N PHE A 171 -2.62 26.84 11.78
CA PHE A 171 -1.66 27.65 12.53
C PHE A 171 -0.94 28.65 11.61
N LEU A 172 -0.48 28.20 10.44
CA LEU A 172 0.25 29.04 9.50
C LEU A 172 -0.61 30.20 8.98
N PHE A 173 -1.85 29.92 8.56
CA PHE A 173 -2.79 30.96 8.12
C PHE A 173 -3.08 31.97 9.24
N ASN A 174 -3.24 31.52 10.48
CA ASN A 174 -3.48 32.43 11.60
C ASN A 174 -2.26 33.29 11.93
N ALA A 175 -1.05 32.72 11.89
CA ALA A 175 0.18 33.47 12.11
C ALA A 175 0.37 34.55 11.03
N LEU A 176 0.08 34.23 9.76
CA LEU A 176 0.12 35.19 8.65
C LEU A 176 -0.95 36.29 8.80
N ASN A 177 -2.16 35.94 9.22
CA ASN A 177 -3.22 36.93 9.43
C ASN A 177 -2.88 37.90 10.58
N ASN A 178 -2.29 37.41 11.67
CA ASN A 178 -1.82 38.27 12.76
C ASN A 178 -0.66 39.16 12.32
N LEU A 179 0.30 38.62 11.59
CA LEU A 179 1.37 39.41 11.01
C LEU A 179 0.81 40.51 10.11
N TYR A 180 -0.15 40.20 9.25
CA TYR A 180 -0.84 41.20 8.43
C TYR A 180 -1.48 42.29 9.29
N ALA A 181 -2.20 41.93 10.36
CA ALA A 181 -2.77 42.90 11.29
C ALA A 181 -1.69 43.77 11.98
N LEU A 182 -0.56 43.19 12.40
CA LEU A 182 0.57 43.93 12.98
C LEU A 182 1.20 44.89 11.98
N THR A 183 1.34 44.49 10.71
CA THR A 183 1.86 45.36 9.64
C THR A 183 0.92 46.52 9.35
N LEU A 184 -0.40 46.30 9.35
CA LEU A 184 -1.39 47.37 9.22
C LEU A 184 -1.31 48.37 10.38
N LYS A 185 -1.06 47.88 11.60
CA LYS A 185 -0.87 48.69 12.81
C LYS A 185 0.51 49.36 12.90
N LYS A 186 1.43 49.07 11.97
CA LYS A 186 2.85 49.49 12.03
C LYS A 186 3.51 49.13 13.37
N SER A 187 3.22 47.93 13.87
CA SER A 187 3.82 47.45 15.12
C SER A 187 5.29 47.12 14.95
N ASP A 188 6.11 47.54 15.91
CA ASP A 188 7.53 47.17 16.00
C ASP A 188 7.75 45.67 16.27
N GLU A 189 6.70 44.93 16.63
CA GLU A 189 6.75 43.47 16.83
C GLU A 189 6.70 42.68 15.51
N ALA A 190 6.24 43.29 14.42
CA ALA A 190 6.03 42.58 13.15
C ALA A 190 7.32 41.89 12.62
N PRO A 191 8.51 42.51 12.62
CA PRO A 191 9.74 41.84 12.18
C PRO A 191 10.10 40.61 13.01
N ALA A 192 9.90 40.65 14.34
CA ALA A 192 10.18 39.52 15.22
C ALA A 192 9.23 38.34 14.94
N VAL A 193 7.96 38.62 14.64
CA VAL A 193 6.97 37.62 14.25
C VAL A 193 7.35 36.94 12.92
N VAL A 194 7.84 37.71 11.94
CA VAL A 194 8.33 37.15 10.66
C VAL A 194 9.47 36.18 10.91
N LEU A 195 10.47 36.57 11.70
CA LEU A 195 11.64 35.74 11.97
C LEU A 195 11.23 34.42 12.64
N LYS A 196 10.39 34.47 13.68
CA LYS A 196 9.89 33.28 14.38
C LYS A 196 9.07 32.37 13.48
N LEU A 197 8.25 32.95 12.60
CA LEU A 197 7.49 32.18 11.63
C LEU A 197 8.40 31.47 10.63
N ALA A 198 9.46 32.14 10.15
CA ALA A 198 10.45 31.55 9.25
C ALA A 198 11.20 30.39 9.94
N GLU A 199 11.65 30.57 11.17
CA GLU A 199 12.33 29.52 11.96
C GLU A 199 11.42 28.30 12.20
N LEU A 200 10.13 28.51 12.50
CA LEU A 200 9.17 27.41 12.61
C LEU A 200 8.98 26.67 11.28
N MET A 201 8.91 27.40 10.16
CA MET A 201 8.77 26.80 8.83
C MET A 201 10.01 26.00 8.43
N GLU A 202 11.20 26.52 8.70
CA GLU A 202 12.47 25.84 8.45
C GLU A 202 12.52 24.51 9.21
N TYR A 203 12.19 24.51 10.50
CA TYR A 203 12.13 23.30 11.30
C TYR A 203 11.10 22.28 10.76
N MET A 204 9.91 22.74 10.38
CA MET A 204 8.88 21.87 9.77
C MET A 204 9.33 21.23 8.45
N LEU A 205 10.17 21.90 7.66
CA LEU A 205 10.61 21.42 6.36
C LEU A 205 11.85 20.52 6.43
N TYR A 206 12.83 20.84 7.26
CA TYR A 206 14.13 20.16 7.23
C TYR A 206 14.34 19.16 8.37
N GLU A 207 13.80 19.43 9.56
CA GLU A 207 14.02 18.55 10.72
C GLU A 207 12.97 17.43 10.78
N SER A 208 11.86 17.56 10.06
CA SER A 208 10.81 16.52 9.93
C SER A 208 11.27 15.24 9.21
N GLU A 209 12.31 15.34 8.39
CA GLU A 209 12.89 14.21 7.66
C GLU A 209 13.88 13.39 8.50
N GLN A 210 14.35 13.92 9.63
CA GLN A 210 15.33 13.23 10.49
C GLN A 210 14.66 12.20 11.40
N ALA A 211 15.34 11.06 11.61
CA ALA A 211 14.83 10.01 12.49
C ALA A 211 14.79 10.45 13.97
N VAL A 212 15.80 11.21 14.40
CA VAL A 212 15.93 11.79 15.75
C VAL A 212 16.61 13.14 15.65
N ILE A 213 16.27 14.03 16.58
CA ILE A 213 16.86 15.35 16.75
C ILE A 213 17.21 15.58 18.24
N PRO A 214 18.14 16.50 18.53
CA PRO A 214 18.38 16.99 19.88
C PRO A 214 17.14 17.64 20.51
N LEU A 215 16.94 17.45 21.82
CA LEU A 215 15.80 17.99 22.57
C LEU A 215 15.83 19.52 22.66
N ASP A 216 17.02 20.13 22.66
CA ASP A 216 17.18 21.59 22.61
C ASP A 216 16.57 22.20 21.34
N LYS A 217 16.69 21.53 20.18
CA LYS A 217 16.01 21.95 18.95
C LYS A 217 14.50 21.89 19.08
N GLU A 218 13.95 20.80 19.65
CA GLU A 218 12.50 20.71 19.87
C GLU A 218 12.01 21.75 20.88
N ILE A 219 12.79 22.07 21.92
CA ILE A 219 12.49 23.15 22.88
C ILE A 219 12.52 24.52 22.20
N SER A 220 13.52 24.79 21.35
CA SER A 220 13.59 26.05 20.58
C SER A 220 12.36 26.22 19.69
N TYR A 221 11.97 25.15 18.99
CA TYR A 221 10.74 25.12 18.20
C TYR A 221 9.49 25.40 19.05
N LEU A 222 9.36 24.74 20.21
CA LEU A 222 8.27 25.00 21.15
C LEU A 222 8.23 26.45 21.62
N ASN A 223 9.37 27.05 21.99
CA ASN A 223 9.43 28.45 22.42
C ASN A 223 8.92 29.40 21.34
N ASN A 224 9.36 29.23 20.09
CA ASN A 224 8.90 30.05 18.98
C ASN A 224 7.40 29.92 18.75
N TYR A 225 6.87 28.69 18.85
CA TYR A 225 5.44 28.45 18.76
C TYR A 225 4.67 29.14 19.92
N LEU A 226 5.13 29.00 21.17
CA LEU A 226 4.51 29.60 22.34
C LEU A 226 4.46 31.13 22.24
N GLU A 227 5.52 31.77 21.75
CA GLU A 227 5.56 33.21 21.56
C GLU A 227 4.59 33.70 20.49
N LEU A 228 4.51 33.02 19.34
CA LEU A 228 3.52 33.36 18.31
C LEU A 228 2.09 33.17 18.80
N GLU A 229 1.82 32.13 19.59
CA GLU A 229 0.53 31.91 20.22
C GLU A 229 0.19 32.99 21.27
N LYS A 230 1.17 33.43 22.08
CA LYS A 230 0.99 34.54 23.03
C LYS A 230 0.57 35.82 22.31
N ILE A 231 1.26 36.16 21.22
CA ILE A 231 0.92 37.33 20.38
C ILE A 231 -0.48 37.16 19.78
N ARG A 232 -0.84 35.96 19.31
CA ARG A 232 -2.16 35.71 18.74
C ARG A 232 -3.30 35.93 19.72
N GLN A 233 -3.16 35.43 20.95
CA GLN A 233 -4.30 35.36 21.85
C GLN A 233 -4.73 36.73 22.39
N ASP A 234 -3.88 37.76 22.31
CA ASP A 234 -4.14 39.12 22.82
C ASP A 234 -4.78 39.11 24.22
N LYS A 235 -4.42 38.08 25.02
CA LYS A 235 -4.97 37.74 26.33
C LYS A 235 -3.82 37.51 27.29
N HIS A 236 -4.01 37.88 28.55
CA HIS A 236 -3.10 37.55 29.65
C HIS A 236 -3.21 36.07 30.05
N ALA A 237 -2.72 35.18 29.18
CA ALA A 237 -2.60 33.75 29.50
C ALA A 237 -1.26 33.48 30.21
N ASP A 238 -1.30 32.73 31.33
CA ASP A 238 -0.11 32.29 32.05
C ASP A 238 0.51 31.06 31.37
N ILE A 239 1.41 31.31 30.43
CA ILE A 239 2.09 30.26 29.65
C ILE A 239 3.55 30.14 30.11
N ARG A 240 3.89 29.00 30.71
CA ARG A 240 5.22 28.71 31.26
C ARG A 240 5.80 27.43 30.67
N LEU A 241 7.04 27.52 30.21
CA LEU A 241 7.87 26.37 29.84
C LEU A 241 9.06 26.31 30.78
N THR A 242 9.14 25.24 31.57
CA THR A 242 10.26 24.97 32.45
C THR A 242 11.01 23.76 31.92
N VAL A 243 12.32 23.89 31.76
CA VAL A 243 13.19 22.82 31.28
C VAL A 243 14.30 22.59 32.30
N THR A 244 14.54 21.34 32.67
CA THR A 244 15.58 20.95 33.61
C THR A 244 16.38 19.76 33.12
N GLY A 245 17.67 19.69 33.46
CA GLY A 245 18.57 18.59 33.11
C GLY A 245 19.36 18.80 31.80
N ASP A 246 19.96 17.73 31.28
CA ASP A 246 20.86 17.78 30.11
C ASP A 246 20.08 17.52 28.81
N VAL A 247 19.65 18.63 28.19
CA VAL A 247 18.88 18.61 26.93
C VAL A 247 19.74 18.35 25.70
N GLN A 248 21.04 18.69 25.73
CA GLN A 248 21.93 18.52 24.57
C GLN A 248 22.28 17.05 24.34
N GLN A 249 22.35 16.27 25.41
CA GLN A 249 22.54 14.82 25.34
C GLN A 249 21.22 14.07 25.16
N CYS A 250 20.08 14.76 25.01
CA CYS A 250 18.77 14.14 24.81
C CYS A 250 18.35 14.16 23.35
N TRP A 251 18.07 12.99 22.80
CA TRP A 251 17.66 12.83 21.40
C TRP A 251 16.29 12.17 21.35
N LEU A 252 15.39 12.71 20.54
CA LEU A 252 14.04 12.20 20.36
C LEU A 252 13.58 12.36 18.90
N PRO A 253 12.61 11.56 18.45
CA PRO A 253 11.93 11.79 17.19
C PRO A 253 11.28 13.19 17.16
N PRO A 254 11.36 13.92 16.04
CA PRO A 254 10.84 15.28 15.95
C PRO A 254 9.31 15.33 16.12
N PHE A 255 8.79 16.44 16.64
CA PHE A 255 7.35 16.69 16.84
C PHE A 255 6.67 15.70 17.77
N LEU A 256 7.36 15.25 18.81
CA LEU A 256 6.79 14.36 19.80
C LEU A 256 6.06 15.15 20.90
N ILE A 257 6.61 16.32 21.27
CA ILE A 257 6.06 17.20 22.30
C ILE A 257 5.03 18.16 21.70
N PHE A 258 5.29 18.63 20.47
CA PHE A 258 4.44 19.62 19.79
C PHE A 258 2.93 19.26 19.76
N PRO A 259 2.49 18.04 19.42
CA PRO A 259 1.06 17.69 19.39
C PRO A 259 0.37 17.83 20.75
N LEU A 260 1.12 17.64 21.86
CA LEU A 260 0.59 17.80 23.21
C LEU A 260 0.36 19.28 23.52
N VAL A 261 1.34 20.13 23.21
CA VAL A 261 1.27 21.58 23.39
C VAL A 261 0.18 22.17 22.51
N GLU A 262 0.11 21.78 21.25
CA GLU A 262 -0.94 22.19 20.32
C GLU A 262 -2.35 21.85 20.83
N ASN A 263 -2.54 20.63 21.35
CA ASN A 263 -3.81 20.22 21.95
C ASN A 263 -4.17 21.11 23.15
N ALA A 264 -3.21 21.45 24.00
CA ALA A 264 -3.44 22.33 25.15
C ALA A 264 -3.89 23.73 24.73
N PHE A 265 -3.36 24.29 23.63
CA PHE A 265 -3.85 25.56 23.07
C PHE A 265 -5.25 25.44 22.46
N LYS A 266 -5.51 24.40 21.67
CA LYS A 266 -6.78 24.21 20.95
C LYS A 266 -7.95 23.96 21.89
N HIS A 267 -7.73 23.17 22.95
CA HIS A 267 -8.79 22.72 23.83
C HIS A 267 -8.82 23.45 25.18
N GLY A 268 -7.71 24.03 25.61
CA GLY A 268 -7.61 24.85 26.82
C GLY A 268 -7.57 26.33 26.50
N VAL A 269 -6.37 26.87 26.30
CA VAL A 269 -6.09 28.31 26.28
C VAL A 269 -7.04 29.09 25.36
N SER A 270 -7.27 28.61 24.13
CA SER A 270 -8.15 29.30 23.16
C SER A 270 -9.64 29.28 23.53
N LYS A 271 -10.06 28.33 24.37
CA LYS A 271 -11.46 28.17 24.83
C LYS A 271 -11.73 28.78 26.20
N THR A 272 -10.68 29.18 26.91
CA THR A 272 -10.79 29.83 28.20
C THR A 272 -10.87 31.35 28.02
N VAL A 273 -11.88 31.97 28.63
CA VAL A 273 -12.11 33.43 28.50
C VAL A 273 -11.15 34.18 29.42
N ASP A 274 -11.14 33.84 30.70
CA ASP A 274 -10.34 34.50 31.74
C ASP A 274 -9.35 33.54 32.40
N ASN A 275 -8.18 34.04 32.80
CA ASN A 275 -7.14 33.29 33.53
C ASN A 275 -6.72 31.98 32.84
N ALA A 276 -6.63 31.99 31.51
CA ALA A 276 -6.11 30.86 30.74
C ALA A 276 -4.67 30.54 31.20
N PHE A 277 -4.35 29.26 31.42
CA PHE A 277 -2.99 28.86 31.74
C PHE A 277 -2.56 27.61 30.99
N LEU A 278 -1.25 27.54 30.73
CA LEU A 278 -0.57 26.39 30.15
C LEU A 278 0.81 26.28 30.78
N HIS A 279 1.02 25.21 31.54
CA HIS A 279 2.30 24.91 32.18
C HIS A 279 2.89 23.66 31.56
N ILE A 280 4.12 23.79 31.05
CA ILE A 280 4.87 22.72 30.42
C ILE A 280 6.15 22.54 31.24
N ASN A 281 6.38 21.34 31.75
CA ASN A 281 7.61 20.99 32.47
C ASN A 281 8.28 19.81 31.77
N ILE A 282 9.51 20.02 31.32
CA ILE A 282 10.34 19.02 30.64
C ILE A 282 11.56 18.75 31.52
N GLN A 283 11.73 17.48 31.89
CA GLN A 283 12.89 17.03 32.66
C GLN A 283 13.67 16.00 31.84
N ALA A 284 14.90 16.37 31.47
CA ALA A 284 15.82 15.54 30.71
C ALA A 284 16.85 14.87 31.62
N GLY A 285 16.82 13.55 31.71
CA GLY A 285 17.79 12.76 32.46
C GLY A 285 17.87 11.32 31.95
N ALA A 286 18.05 10.35 32.85
CA ALA A 286 17.97 8.92 32.52
C ALA A 286 16.59 8.53 31.94
N THR A 287 15.54 9.22 32.37
CA THR A 287 14.21 9.20 31.76
C THR A 287 13.84 10.60 31.31
N LEU A 288 13.22 10.72 30.15
CA LEU A 288 12.60 11.96 29.69
C LEU A 288 11.19 12.02 30.25
N THR A 289 10.89 13.04 31.04
CA THR A 289 9.56 13.28 31.60
C THR A 289 9.01 14.60 31.07
N ILE A 290 7.78 14.59 30.57
CA ILE A 290 7.08 15.75 30.03
C ILE A 290 5.72 15.84 30.72
N ASN A 291 5.49 16.94 31.42
CA ASN A 291 4.23 17.27 32.09
C ASN A 291 3.62 18.48 31.42
N ILE A 292 2.37 18.35 30.96
CA ILE A 292 1.63 19.46 30.36
C ILE A 292 0.30 19.59 31.09
N GLU A 293 0.03 20.76 31.62
CA GLU A 293 -1.21 21.10 32.34
C GLU A 293 -1.82 22.36 31.76
N ASN A 294 -3.12 22.34 31.51
CA ASN A 294 -3.89 23.52 31.10
C ASN A 294 -5.28 23.51 31.73
N ASN A 295 -5.89 24.68 31.90
CA ASN A 295 -7.31 24.75 32.26
C ASN A 295 -8.23 24.38 31.10
N LYS A 296 -9.46 23.97 31.43
CA LYS A 296 -10.52 23.70 30.48
C LYS A 296 -11.43 24.91 30.32
N GLY A 297 -11.83 25.21 29.08
CA GLY A 297 -12.85 26.23 28.81
C GLY A 297 -14.24 25.79 29.28
N ASN A 298 -15.11 26.76 29.60
CA ASN A 298 -16.45 26.58 30.19
C ASN A 298 -17.52 25.97 29.27
N MET A 299 -17.19 25.10 28.31
CA MET A 299 -18.16 24.45 27.43
C MET A 299 -18.18 22.93 27.60
N THR A 300 -19.40 22.40 27.64
CA THR A 300 -19.83 21.00 27.82
C THR A 300 -18.93 19.94 27.16
N PRO A 301 -18.86 18.73 27.74
CA PRO A 301 -17.86 17.74 27.36
C PRO A 301 -18.07 17.28 25.91
N PRO A 302 -17.05 17.35 25.03
CA PRO A 302 -17.10 16.55 23.82
C PRO A 302 -16.98 15.08 24.23
N VAL A 303 -17.93 14.28 23.75
CA VAL A 303 -17.92 12.83 23.79
C VAL A 303 -16.63 12.32 23.14
N GLN A 304 -15.87 11.49 23.88
CA GLN A 304 -14.53 10.93 23.60
C GLN A 304 -13.33 11.79 24.06
N SER A 305 -12.88 11.53 25.29
CA SER A 305 -11.56 11.93 25.79
C SER A 305 -10.45 11.28 24.95
N GLY A 306 -9.88 12.07 24.03
CA GLY A 306 -8.78 11.65 23.17
C GLY A 306 -9.02 12.06 21.72
N GLY A 307 -8.82 13.35 21.41
CA GLY A 307 -8.83 13.80 20.02
C GLY A 307 -7.85 12.99 19.16
N ILE A 308 -8.06 13.00 17.84
CA ILE A 308 -7.27 12.25 16.85
C ILE A 308 -5.75 12.41 17.08
N GLY A 309 -5.30 13.58 17.53
CA GLY A 309 -3.90 13.86 17.84
C GLY A 309 -3.30 12.99 18.97
N LEU A 310 -4.01 12.82 20.10
CA LEU A 310 -3.53 11.98 21.21
C LEU A 310 -3.52 10.49 20.84
N LEU A 311 -4.53 10.05 20.08
CA LEU A 311 -4.60 8.68 19.58
C LEU A 311 -3.43 8.37 18.61
N ASN A 312 -3.13 9.31 17.72
CA ASN A 312 -1.98 9.18 16.81
C ASN A 312 -0.65 9.21 17.56
N LEU A 313 -0.51 10.09 18.57
CA LEU A 313 0.69 10.12 19.41
C LEU A 313 0.90 8.81 20.17
N ARG A 314 -0.17 8.22 20.75
CA ARG A 314 -0.07 6.93 21.44
C ARG A 314 0.44 5.82 20.51
N LYS A 315 -0.16 5.70 19.31
CA LYS A 315 0.31 4.73 18.30
C LYS A 315 1.76 4.99 17.90
N ARG A 316 2.15 6.25 17.73
CA ARG A 316 3.52 6.64 17.39
C ARG A 316 4.51 6.25 18.49
N LEU A 317 4.17 6.50 19.75
CA LEU A 317 5.00 6.11 20.91
C LEU A 317 5.16 4.58 21.01
N GLU A 318 4.10 3.82 20.71
CA GLU A 318 4.15 2.36 20.74
C GLU A 318 5.04 1.75 19.66
N LEU A 319 5.11 2.40 18.49
CA LEU A 319 6.04 2.03 17.42
C LEU A 319 7.49 2.42 17.73
N LEU A 320 7.71 3.60 18.32
CA LEU A 320 9.05 4.16 18.53
C LEU A 320 9.70 3.70 19.84
N PHE A 321 8.91 3.43 20.88
CA PHE A 321 9.38 3.10 22.23
C PHE A 321 8.61 1.90 22.84
N PRO A 322 8.58 0.73 22.17
CA PRO A 322 7.81 -0.41 22.64
C PRO A 322 8.24 -0.84 24.05
N GLY A 323 7.30 -0.83 25.00
CA GLY A 323 7.56 -1.17 26.41
C GLY A 323 8.45 -0.19 27.18
N LYS A 324 8.86 0.92 26.57
CA LYS A 324 9.76 1.94 27.15
C LYS A 324 9.11 3.30 27.37
N HIS A 325 7.79 3.40 27.29
CA HIS A 325 7.08 4.65 27.49
C HIS A 325 5.80 4.46 28.32
N THR A 326 5.38 5.51 29.01
CA THR A 326 4.05 5.63 29.60
C THR A 326 3.45 6.97 29.23
N LEU A 327 2.19 6.98 28.79
CA LEU A 327 1.43 8.18 28.48
C LEU A 327 0.13 8.14 29.29
N GLU A 328 0.09 8.94 30.35
CA GLU A 328 -1.06 9.09 31.23
C GLU A 328 -1.75 10.42 30.93
N VAL A 329 -3.08 10.36 30.82
CA VAL A 329 -3.91 11.53 30.56
C VAL A 329 -4.95 11.60 31.67
N THR A 330 -4.90 12.67 32.43
CA THR A 330 -5.82 12.92 33.54
C THR A 330 -6.72 14.08 33.17
N ASP A 331 -8.00 13.76 33.08
CA ASP A 331 -9.05 14.72 32.76
C ASP A 331 -9.79 15.08 34.05
N HIS A 332 -9.50 16.27 34.59
CA HIS A 332 -10.22 16.84 35.73
C HIS A 332 -11.33 17.79 35.26
N PRO A 333 -12.29 18.15 36.13
CA PRO A 333 -13.35 19.11 35.79
C PRO A 333 -12.80 20.44 35.26
N ASP A 334 -11.78 20.99 35.91
CA ASP A 334 -11.29 22.36 35.63
C ASP A 334 -9.95 22.38 34.88
N ARG A 335 -9.27 21.23 34.78
CA ARG A 335 -7.94 21.11 34.17
C ARG A 335 -7.73 19.82 33.41
N PHE A 336 -6.83 19.86 32.46
CA PHE A 336 -6.38 18.72 31.68
C PHE A 336 -4.88 18.54 31.88
N GLN A 337 -4.46 17.32 32.21
CA GLN A 337 -3.07 16.98 32.48
C GLN A 337 -2.62 15.82 31.59
N VAL A 338 -1.42 15.94 31.03
CA VAL A 338 -0.74 14.87 30.31
C VAL A 338 0.63 14.64 30.95
N HIS A 339 0.89 13.40 31.33
CA HIS A 339 2.16 12.93 31.85
C HIS A 339 2.74 11.90 30.88
N LEU A 340 3.84 12.26 30.23
CA LEU A 340 4.58 11.38 29.32
C LEU A 340 5.95 11.08 29.93
N LYS A 341 6.27 9.79 30.06
CA LYS A 341 7.58 9.32 30.48
C LYS A 341 8.16 8.39 29.44
N ILE A 342 9.41 8.61 29.05
CA ILE A 342 10.15 7.77 28.11
C ILE A 342 11.44 7.30 28.79
N MET A 343 11.63 5.99 28.84
CA MET A 343 12.85 5.35 29.32
C MET A 343 13.84 5.27 28.16
N ARG A 344 15.04 5.82 28.36
CA ARG A 344 16.07 5.86 27.31
C ARG A 344 16.78 4.52 27.17
#